data_AF-A0A917VLL6-F1
#
_entry.id   AF-A0A917VLL6-F1
#
_cell.length_a   1.000
_cell.length_b   1.000
_cell.length_c   1.000
_cell.angle_alpha   90.00
_cell.angle_beta   90.00
_cell.angle_gamma   90.00
#
_symmetry.space_group_name_H-M   'P 1'
#
loop_
_entity.id
_entity.type
_entity.pdbx_description
1 polymer ?
#
loop_
_entity_poly.entity_id
_entity_poly.type
_entity_poly.pdbx_seq_one_letter_code
_entity_poly.pdbx_strand_id
1 'polypeptide(L)'
;MTPRAALRRARLGCVTADQMRDAVHDPAEILRILPEAWHEPFLSDHRSALDAAHEVWRFRQLRDLLHTWRLRALALADPGFERAAQAAREGRSKEFVPAGQIIPGWHE
;
A
#
# COMPACT_ATOMS: atom_id res chain seq x y z
N MET A 1 20.66 -2.31 40.30
CA MET A 1 21.87 -2.15 39.46
C MET A 1 21.42 -2.22 38.00
N THR A 2 21.11 -1.07 37.40
CA THR A 2 21.02 -0.87 35.92
C THR A 2 22.37 -0.33 35.45
N PRO A 3 22.79 -0.62 34.20
CA PRO A 3 22.35 0.14 33.00
C PRO A 3 21.95 -0.82 31.86
N ARG A 4 21.02 -0.58 30.92
CA ARG A 4 20.60 0.59 30.13
C ARG A 4 21.74 1.45 29.56
N ALA A 5 22.41 0.91 28.54
CA ALA A 5 23.13 1.65 27.50
C ALA A 5 22.99 0.81 26.21
N ALA A 6 22.17 1.22 25.24
CA ALA A 6 22.44 2.27 24.25
C ALA A 6 23.52 1.85 23.25
N LEU A 7 23.11 1.69 21.98
CA LEU A 7 23.66 2.32 20.77
C LEU A 7 23.58 1.37 19.56
N ARG A 8 22.51 1.58 18.79
CA ARG A 8 22.61 2.15 17.45
C ARG A 8 23.85 1.70 16.68
N ARG A 9 23.72 0.58 15.96
CA ARG A 9 24.58 0.32 14.82
C ARG A 9 23.77 0.56 13.56
N ALA A 10 23.86 1.81 13.09
CA ALA A 10 23.61 2.12 11.69
C ALA A 10 24.61 1.29 10.88
N ARG A 11 24.16 0.17 10.34
CA ARG A 11 24.80 -0.47 9.21
C ARG A 11 23.98 -0.02 8.01
N LEU A 12 24.46 1.03 7.34
CA LEU A 12 24.16 1.28 5.94
C LEU A 12 24.74 0.11 5.13
N GLY A 13 24.18 -1.09 5.32
CA GLY A 13 24.22 -2.16 4.34
C GLY A 13 23.17 -1.79 3.31
N CYS A 14 23.49 -1.97 2.03
CA CYS A 14 22.61 -1.74 0.91
C CYS A 14 21.14 -2.03 1.29
N VAL A 15 20.32 -0.97 1.38
CA VAL A 15 18.88 -1.14 1.55
C VAL A 15 18.40 -1.74 0.24
N THR A 16 18.26 -3.06 0.21
CA THR A 16 17.79 -3.79 -0.96
C THR A 16 16.37 -3.29 -1.29
N ALA A 17 16.04 -3.21 -2.57
CA ALA A 17 14.70 -2.79 -3.01
C ALA A 17 13.57 -3.64 -2.40
N ASP A 18 13.87 -4.84 -1.88
CA ASP A 18 12.95 -5.67 -1.11
C ASP A 18 12.69 -5.12 0.30
N GLN A 19 13.71 -4.60 1.01
CA GLN A 19 13.55 -3.96 2.32
C GLN A 19 12.86 -2.59 2.24
N MET A 20 13.12 -1.82 1.18
CA MET A 20 12.34 -0.59 0.94
C MET A 20 10.87 -0.92 0.67
N ARG A 21 10.58 -2.00 -0.07
CA ARG A 21 9.22 -2.46 -0.31
C ARG A 21 8.53 -2.85 0.99
N ASP A 22 9.18 -3.62 1.86
CA ASP A 22 8.58 -4.02 3.14
C ASP A 22 8.34 -2.82 4.08
N ALA A 23 9.25 -1.84 4.13
CA ALA A 23 9.04 -0.62 4.91
C ALA A 23 7.90 0.26 4.37
N VAL A 24 7.69 0.28 3.05
CA VAL A 24 6.56 1.00 2.40
C VAL A 24 5.22 0.29 2.65
N HIS A 25 5.25 -0.97 3.05
CA HIS A 25 4.10 -1.79 3.40
C HIS A 25 3.88 -1.91 4.91
N ASP A 26 4.55 -1.10 5.73
CA ASP A 26 4.31 -1.06 7.18
C ASP A 26 2.86 -0.63 7.46
N PRO A 27 2.05 -1.45 8.19
CA PRO A 27 0.70 -1.10 8.59
C PRO A 27 0.58 0.28 9.23
N ALA A 28 1.60 0.73 9.97
CA ALA A 28 1.60 2.04 10.61
C ALA A 28 1.66 3.19 9.58
N GLU A 29 2.46 3.05 8.52
CA GLU A 29 2.51 4.05 7.44
C GLU A 29 1.25 4.04 6.59
N ILE A 30 0.59 2.89 6.43
CA ILE A 30 -0.71 2.80 5.73
C ILE A 30 -1.79 3.52 6.54
N LEU A 31 -1.88 3.28 7.86
CA LEU A 31 -2.85 3.94 8.73
C LEU A 31 -2.65 5.47 8.78
N ARG A 32 -1.42 5.96 8.67
CA ARG A 32 -1.10 7.40 8.67
C ARG A 32 -1.69 8.15 7.47
N ILE A 33 -1.79 7.49 6.32
CA ILE A 33 -2.30 8.11 5.08
C ILE A 33 -3.77 7.76 4.79
N LEU A 34 -4.28 6.69 5.39
CA LEU A 34 -5.64 6.22 5.17
C LEU A 34 -6.65 7.11 5.94
N PRO A 35 -7.78 7.51 5.34
CA PRO A 35 -8.83 8.21 6.07
C PRO A 35 -9.41 7.35 7.19
N GLU A 36 -9.78 7.98 8.31
CA GLU A 36 -10.21 7.30 9.54
C GLU A 36 -11.40 6.33 9.33
N ALA A 37 -12.32 6.67 8.42
CA ALA A 37 -13.46 5.81 8.06
C ALA A 37 -13.06 4.44 7.49
N TRP A 38 -11.84 4.30 6.96
CA TRP A 38 -11.31 3.07 6.37
C TRP A 38 -10.35 2.31 7.30
N HIS A 39 -10.10 2.82 8.51
CA HIS A 39 -9.21 2.17 9.47
C HIS A 39 -9.77 0.83 9.96
N GLU A 40 -11.05 0.77 10.33
CA GLU A 40 -11.67 -0.46 10.85
C GLU A 40 -11.73 -1.57 9.78
N PRO A 41 -12.15 -1.31 8.52
CA PRO A 41 -12.03 -2.29 7.44
C PRO A 41 -10.60 -2.82 7.24
N PHE A 42 -9.60 -1.94 7.24
CA PHE A 42 -8.20 -2.34 7.09
C PHE A 42 -7.73 -3.24 8.24
N LEU A 43 -8.05 -2.89 9.49
CA LEU A 43 -7.67 -3.68 10.67
C LEU A 43 -8.36 -5.04 10.68
N SER A 44 -9.61 -5.13 10.22
CA SER A 44 -10.33 -6.40 10.06
C SER A 44 -9.61 -7.32 9.05
N ASP A 45 -9.29 -6.80 7.87
CA ASP A 45 -8.57 -7.57 6.84
C ASP A 45 -7.18 -8.00 7.31
N HIS A 46 -6.47 -7.10 8.01
CA HIS A 46 -5.14 -7.38 8.54
C HIS A 46 -5.16 -8.48 9.60
N ARG A 47 -6.09 -8.42 10.56
CA ARG A 47 -6.28 -9.47 11.58
C ARG A 47 -6.66 -10.81 10.93
N SER A 48 -7.58 -10.80 9.97
CA SER A 48 -7.96 -12.02 9.25
C SER A 48 -6.79 -12.64 8.49
N ALA A 49 -5.90 -11.83 7.91
CA ALA A 49 -4.70 -12.31 7.24
C ALA A 49 -3.68 -12.90 8.23
N LEU A 50 -3.56 -12.32 9.43
CA LEU A 50 -2.71 -12.85 10.51
C LEU A 50 -3.25 -14.15 11.10
N ASP A 51 -4.55 -14.24 11.36
CA ASP A 51 -5.20 -15.46 11.87
C ASP A 51 -5.12 -16.61 10.85
N ALA A 52 -5.14 -16.29 9.56
CA ALA A 52 -4.89 -17.24 8.50
C ALA A 52 -3.40 -17.67 8.42
N ALA A 53 -2.46 -16.90 8.93
CA ALA A 53 -1.03 -17.15 8.74
C ALA A 53 -0.46 -18.23 9.68
N HIS A 54 -0.74 -19.50 9.40
CA HIS A 54 -0.03 -20.64 10.03
C HIS A 54 1.14 -21.19 9.19
N GLU A 55 1.43 -20.65 7.99
CA GLU A 55 2.55 -21.11 7.13
C GLU A 55 3.30 -19.98 6.41
N VAL A 56 4.60 -20.19 6.15
CA VAL A 56 5.57 -19.22 5.61
C VAL A 56 5.19 -18.68 4.22
N TRP A 57 4.41 -19.41 3.40
CA TRP A 57 3.94 -18.88 2.10
C TRP A 57 2.95 -17.71 2.27
N ARG A 58 2.23 -17.63 3.41
CA ARG A 58 1.19 -16.61 3.64
C ARG A 58 1.74 -15.22 3.98
N PHE A 59 3.05 -15.08 4.21
CA PHE A 59 3.71 -13.77 4.21
C PHE A 59 3.60 -13.07 2.85
N ARG A 60 3.54 -13.81 1.74
CA ARG A 60 3.29 -13.21 0.41
C ARG A 60 1.87 -12.67 0.32
N GLN A 61 0.87 -13.40 0.84
CA GLN A 61 -0.52 -12.95 0.87
C GLN A 61 -0.67 -11.67 1.72
N LEU A 62 0.04 -11.60 2.85
CA LEU A 62 0.09 -10.39 3.67
C LEU A 62 0.76 -9.22 2.91
N ARG A 63 1.88 -9.46 2.22
CA ARG A 63 2.55 -8.43 1.40
C ARG A 63 1.65 -7.92 0.27
N ASP A 64 0.96 -8.81 -0.43
CA ASP A 64 0.03 -8.45 -1.52
C ASP A 64 -1.16 -7.63 -0.99
N LEU A 65 -1.68 -8.01 0.18
CA LEU A 65 -2.71 -7.25 0.88
C LEU A 65 -2.23 -5.83 1.22
N LEU A 66 -1.05 -5.71 1.84
CA LEU A 66 -0.46 -4.41 2.21
C LEU A 66 -0.14 -3.57 0.98
N HIS A 67 0.29 -4.19 -0.13
CA HIS A 67 0.52 -3.51 -1.40
C HIS A 67 -0.78 -2.95 -1.99
N THR A 68 -1.86 -3.74 -1.93
CA THR A 68 -3.19 -3.31 -2.40
C THR A 68 -3.72 -2.15 -1.57
N TRP A 69 -3.61 -2.22 -0.25
CA TRP A 69 -4.05 -1.16 0.65
C TRP A 69 -3.22 0.12 0.50
N ARG A 70 -1.91 -0.01 0.25
CA ARG A 70 -1.05 1.12 -0.09
C ARG A 70 -1.53 1.87 -1.34
N LEU A 71 -1.84 1.14 -2.42
CA LEU A 71 -2.35 1.74 -3.65
C LEU A 71 -3.71 2.41 -3.44
N ARG A 72 -4.61 1.77 -2.68
CA ARG A 72 -5.91 2.35 -2.32
C ARG A 72 -5.77 3.63 -1.52
N ALA A 73 -4.88 3.66 -0.53
CA ALA A 73 -4.68 4.83 0.30
C ALA A 73 -4.12 6.01 -0.50
N LEU A 74 -3.18 5.76 -1.43
CA LEU A 74 -2.69 6.79 -2.33
C LEU A 74 -3.78 7.34 -3.24
N ALA A 75 -4.65 6.48 -3.76
CA ALA A 75 -5.77 6.89 -4.59
C ALA A 75 -6.79 7.70 -3.78
N LEU A 76 -7.20 7.21 -2.61
CA LEU A 76 -8.19 7.89 -1.75
C LEU A 76 -7.69 9.19 -1.14
N ALA A 77 -6.38 9.36 -0.96
CA ALA A 77 -5.79 10.62 -0.51
C ALA A 77 -5.81 11.71 -1.60
N ASP A 78 -6.00 11.35 -2.87
CA ASP A 78 -6.17 12.32 -3.95
C ASP A 78 -7.59 12.90 -3.91
N PRO A 79 -7.76 14.23 -3.70
CA PRO A 79 -9.08 14.87 -3.64
C PRO A 79 -9.85 14.80 -4.99
N GLY A 80 -9.17 14.50 -6.10
CA GLY A 80 -9.78 14.26 -7.41
C GLY A 80 -10.26 12.83 -7.62
N PHE A 81 -9.89 11.88 -6.75
CA PHE A 81 -10.15 10.46 -6.95
C PHE A 81 -11.64 10.14 -7.01
N GLU A 82 -12.46 10.63 -6.08
CA GLU A 82 -13.90 10.36 -6.08
C GLU A 82 -14.58 10.87 -7.36
N ARG A 83 -14.16 12.04 -7.85
CA ARG A 83 -14.66 12.60 -9.12
C ARG A 83 -14.26 11.72 -10.30
N ALA A 84 -13.00 11.28 -10.35
CA ALA A 84 -12.50 10.41 -11.40
C ALA A 84 -13.15 9.02 -11.35
N ALA A 85 -13.36 8.46 -10.16
CA ALA A 85 -14.05 7.19 -9.95
C ALA A 85 -15.51 7.28 -10.44
N GLN A 86 -16.20 8.38 -10.15
CA GLN A 86 -17.55 8.61 -10.66
C GLN A 86 -17.57 8.77 -12.18
N ALA A 87 -16.64 9.51 -12.77
CA ALA A 87 -16.51 9.65 -14.23
C ALA A 87 -16.29 8.30 -14.93
N ALA A 88 -15.48 7.42 -14.33
CA ALA A 88 -15.26 6.08 -14.84
C ALA A 88 -16.55 5.23 -14.77
N ARG A 89 -17.29 5.29 -13.66
CA ARG A 89 -18.57 4.57 -13.49
C ARG A 89 -19.65 5.03 -14.48
N GLU A 90 -19.65 6.31 -14.80
CA GLU A 90 -20.58 6.93 -15.76
C GLU A 90 -20.14 6.74 -17.22
N GLY A 91 -19.01 6.09 -17.47
CA GLY A 91 -18.50 5.85 -18.83
C GLY A 91 -18.04 7.13 -19.53
N ARG A 92 -17.65 8.17 -18.78
CA ARG A 92 -17.11 9.44 -19.32
C ARG A 92 -15.66 9.27 -19.78
N SER A 93 -15.44 8.35 -20.72
CA SER A 93 -14.13 7.96 -21.26
C SER A 93 -13.35 9.11 -21.90
N LYS A 94 -14.02 10.20 -22.31
CA LYS A 94 -13.39 11.42 -22.85
C LYS A 94 -12.58 12.21 -21.83
N GLU A 95 -12.79 11.98 -20.53
CA GLU A 95 -12.03 12.64 -19.45
C GLU A 95 -10.73 11.92 -19.11
N PHE A 96 -10.50 10.75 -19.73
CA PHE A 96 -9.31 9.95 -19.53
C PHE A 96 -8.46 9.96 -20.78
N VAL A 97 -7.14 9.92 -20.59
CA VAL A 97 -6.21 9.76 -21.70
C VAL A 97 -5.97 8.27 -21.93
N PRO A 98 -6.12 7.75 -23.15
CA PRO A 98 -5.86 6.35 -23.47
C PRO A 98 -4.43 5.93 -23.13
N ALA A 99 -4.26 4.69 -22.65
CA ALA A 99 -2.95 4.15 -22.29
C ALA A 99 -1.96 4.16 -23.48
N GLY A 100 -2.42 3.80 -24.68
CA GLY A 100 -1.61 3.86 -25.92
C GLY A 100 -1.13 5.24 -26.32
N GLN A 101 -1.74 6.30 -25.80
CA GLN A 101 -1.32 7.68 -26.05
C GLN A 101 -0.21 8.14 -25.10
N ILE A 102 -0.15 7.59 -23.88
CA ILE A 102 0.84 7.99 -22.86
C ILE A 102 2.00 7.01 -22.80
N ILE A 103 1.76 5.72 -23.00
CA ILE A 103 2.72 4.64 -22.78
C ILE A 103 3.22 4.16 -24.15
N PRO A 104 4.48 4.45 -24.52
CA PRO A 104 5.04 4.02 -25.80
C PRO A 104 5.06 2.50 -25.91
N GLY A 105 4.56 1.96 -27.02
CA GLY A 105 4.53 0.51 -27.29
C GLY A 105 3.36 -0.25 -26.66
N TRP A 106 2.41 0.45 -26.08
CA TRP A 106 1.18 -0.17 -25.57
C TRP A 106 0.21 -0.49 -26.73
N HIS A 107 0.00 -1.77 -26.99
CA HIS A 107 -1.02 -2.28 -27.91
C HIS A 107 -2.15 -2.88 -27.08
N GLU A 108 -3.38 -2.43 -27.31
CA GLU A 108 -4.61 -2.96 -26.68
C GLU A 108 -5.02 -4.30 -27.30
#